data_AF-A0A523NCI0-F1
#
_entry.id   AF-A0A523NCI0-F1
#
_cell.length_a   1.000
_cell.length_b   1.000
_cell.length_c   1.000
_cell.angle_alpha   90.00
_cell.angle_beta   90.00
_cell.angle_gamma   90.00
#
_symmetry.space_group_name_H-M   'P 1'
#
loop_
_entity.id
_entity.type
_entity.pdbx_description
1 polymer ?
#
loop_
_entity_poly.entity_id
_entity_poly.type
_entity_poly.pdbx_seq_one_letter_code
_entity_poly.pdbx_strand_id
1 'polypeptide(L)'
;MRYKVREILLVSSIYDNYLFEEDGRLYELIREEYQNLNLSQAPEIIHVTTGMEALELLRGKNEFDMIITTLHIEDMHPTVFARQVKELNKSLPIMLLAYDNRERKELMLNYDTSIFSRIFIWGGDYHLLIGMIKCVEDVMNVKNDTESIGVQVIILVEDNVRFYSSYLPIIYTEIFKQAQRLIREGVNTTHRYLRMRARPKILLCTTYEEAWECFEKYKEYVLGIIIDNNFKKGGHRDPEAGLKLAAAVKAELKDIPILIQTSDQTIAEKAEKVDASYLFKNSPRLLYDLRKFMMEHFGFGDFILKTPDGKEVARASNLKELAKELKNISDESLLYHAEGNHFSKWLKARTEFWLAHQLRRRKVSDFASTEALREELIGAINGYIQDRSRGVISDFDKDSFDLFNSFARIGGGSLGGKARGLGFINSLIANYKVNNLIKGVTISVPSAVVIGADVFDSFMSENDLEIFALNETDDLKITNKFIDAPYFPQNVIEKLSGFLDIVQVPLAVRSSSLLEDSQFQP
;
A
#
# COMPACT_ATOMS: atom_id res chain seq x y z
N MET A 1 -6.86 8.83 1.84
CA MET A 1 -7.68 8.48 3.02
C MET A 1 -7.98 9.70 3.88
N ARG A 2 -9.17 10.27 3.64
CA ARG A 2 -9.78 11.34 4.44
C ARG A 2 -10.62 10.76 5.58
N TYR A 3 -11.27 9.63 5.32
CA TYR A 3 -12.01 8.86 6.32
C TYR A 3 -11.12 7.75 6.87
N LYS A 4 -11.11 7.58 8.20
CA LYS A 4 -10.36 6.55 8.88
C LYS A 4 -11.19 6.13 10.09
N VAL A 5 -11.33 4.83 10.30
CA VAL A 5 -12.02 4.29 11.47
C VAL A 5 -11.08 4.40 12.67
N ARG A 6 -11.51 5.12 13.71
CA ARG A 6 -10.78 5.38 14.94
C ARG A 6 -11.49 4.80 16.15
N GLU A 7 -12.81 4.88 16.20
CA GLU A 7 -13.61 4.36 17.31
C GLU A 7 -14.65 3.35 16.80
N ILE A 8 -14.63 2.16 17.37
CA ILE A 8 -15.55 1.06 17.05
C ILE A 8 -16.38 0.73 18.29
N LEU A 9 -17.70 0.73 18.14
CA LEU A 9 -18.60 0.20 19.15
C LEU A 9 -18.86 -1.28 18.86
N LEU A 10 -18.35 -2.16 19.73
CA LEU A 10 -18.61 -3.59 19.70
C LEU A 10 -19.80 -3.91 20.62
N VAL A 11 -20.89 -4.43 20.06
CA VAL A 11 -22.10 -4.79 20.80
C VAL A 11 -22.31 -6.29 20.71
N SER A 12 -21.90 -7.01 21.75
CA SER A 12 -21.94 -8.47 21.80
C SER A 12 -22.12 -8.97 23.23
N SER A 13 -22.73 -10.14 23.39
CA SER A 13 -22.76 -10.82 24.69
C SER A 13 -21.35 -11.03 25.25
N ILE A 14 -21.26 -11.24 26.57
CA ILE A 14 -20.00 -11.57 27.24
C ILE A 14 -19.38 -12.84 26.65
N TYR A 15 -20.21 -13.82 26.28
CA TYR A 15 -19.75 -15.09 25.70
C TYR A 15 -19.16 -14.91 24.30
N ASP A 16 -19.83 -14.17 23.42
CA ASP A 16 -19.29 -13.88 22.08
C ASP A 16 -17.98 -13.09 22.19
N ASN A 17 -17.91 -12.10 23.09
CA ASN A 17 -16.68 -11.33 23.30
C ASN A 17 -15.54 -12.22 23.83
N TYR A 18 -15.85 -13.12 24.76
CA TYR A 18 -14.89 -14.10 25.26
C TYR A 18 -14.34 -15.00 24.15
N LEU A 19 -15.21 -15.49 23.25
CA LEU A 19 -14.77 -16.28 22.11
C LEU A 19 -13.84 -15.48 21.16
N PHE A 20 -14.09 -14.18 20.95
CA PHE A 20 -13.19 -13.35 20.12
C PHE A 20 -11.82 -13.18 20.77
N GLU A 21 -11.77 -13.02 22.10
CA GLU A 21 -10.53 -12.86 22.85
C GLU A 21 -9.73 -14.17 22.97
N GLU A 22 -10.39 -15.32 23.20
CA GLU A 22 -9.69 -16.60 23.29
C GLU A 22 -9.21 -17.12 21.92
N ASP A 23 -10.05 -17.06 20.89
CA ASP A 23 -9.69 -17.55 19.55
C ASP A 23 -8.70 -16.61 18.85
N GLY A 24 -8.74 -15.31 19.18
CA GLY A 24 -8.12 -14.27 18.37
C GLY A 24 -7.35 -13.19 19.11
N ARG A 25 -7.27 -13.19 20.44
CA ARG A 25 -6.64 -12.13 21.27
C ARG A 25 -6.84 -10.75 20.66
N LEU A 26 -8.11 -10.43 20.46
CA LEU A 26 -8.59 -9.49 19.46
C LEU A 26 -7.86 -8.16 19.53
N TYR A 27 -7.79 -7.61 20.74
CA TYR A 27 -7.25 -6.29 20.98
C TYR A 27 -5.73 -6.25 20.80
N GLU A 28 -5.02 -7.25 21.33
CA GLU A 28 -3.56 -7.35 21.24
C GLU A 28 -3.12 -7.55 19.79
N LEU A 29 -3.72 -8.53 19.08
CA LEU A 29 -3.30 -8.86 17.72
C LEU A 29 -3.66 -7.77 16.71
N ILE A 30 -4.79 -7.08 16.86
CA ILE A 30 -5.09 -5.92 16.00
C ILE A 30 -4.02 -4.84 16.21
N ARG A 31 -3.65 -4.55 17.46
CA ARG A 31 -2.66 -3.52 17.76
C ARG A 31 -1.27 -3.91 17.25
N GLU A 32 -0.84 -5.13 17.49
CA GLU A 32 0.42 -5.68 16.98
C GLU A 32 0.46 -5.65 15.46
N GLU A 33 -0.60 -6.08 14.79
CA GLU A 33 -0.64 -6.13 13.32
C GLU A 33 -0.61 -4.72 12.72
N TYR A 34 -1.29 -3.74 13.33
CA TYR A 34 -1.18 -2.35 12.91
C TYR A 34 0.24 -1.79 13.07
N GLN A 35 0.97 -2.19 14.12
CA GLN A 35 2.39 -1.84 14.31
C GLN A 35 3.28 -2.54 13.27
N ASN A 36 3.13 -3.86 13.10
CA ASN A 36 3.88 -4.66 12.14
C ASN A 36 3.71 -4.15 10.71
N LEU A 37 2.46 -3.84 10.34
CA LEU A 37 2.09 -3.31 9.03
C LEU A 37 2.49 -1.84 8.83
N ASN A 38 3.09 -1.19 9.83
CA ASN A 38 3.37 0.25 9.86
C ASN A 38 2.13 1.08 9.49
N LEU A 39 0.95 0.57 9.81
CA LEU A 39 -0.28 1.33 9.64
C LEU A 39 -0.29 2.46 10.68
N SER A 40 -1.02 3.54 10.38
CA SER A 40 -1.32 4.56 11.39
C SER A 40 -2.03 3.94 12.61
N GLN A 41 -2.37 4.72 13.64
CA GLN A 41 -3.04 4.26 14.86
C GLN A 41 -4.15 3.20 14.64
N ALA A 42 -4.11 2.10 15.41
CA ALA A 42 -5.18 1.11 15.49
C ALA A 42 -6.48 1.76 16.03
N PRO A 43 -7.67 1.30 15.63
CA PRO A 43 -8.91 1.80 16.21
C PRO A 43 -9.04 1.36 17.66
N GLU A 44 -9.60 2.23 18.48
CA GLU A 44 -10.07 1.92 19.83
C GLU A 44 -11.40 1.16 19.72
N ILE A 45 -11.53 0.09 20.50
CA ILE A 45 -12.74 -0.74 20.54
C ILE A 45 -13.38 -0.56 21.91
N ILE A 46 -14.62 -0.07 21.91
CA ILE A 46 -15.46 0.04 23.11
C ILE A 46 -16.48 -1.09 23.04
N HIS A 47 -16.43 -1.99 24.02
CA HIS A 47 -17.35 -3.13 24.11
C HIS A 47 -18.48 -2.83 25.11
N VAL A 48 -19.71 -3.19 24.70
CA VAL A 48 -20.92 -3.18 25.54
C VAL A 48 -21.73 -4.45 25.28
N THR A 49 -22.49 -4.90 26.27
CA THR A 49 -23.24 -6.17 26.19
C THR A 49 -24.69 -6.00 25.75
N THR A 50 -25.23 -4.79 25.91
CA THR A 50 -26.65 -4.48 25.65
C THR A 50 -26.80 -3.46 24.52
N GLY A 51 -27.87 -3.60 23.74
CA GLY A 51 -28.28 -2.63 22.73
C GLY A 51 -28.72 -1.31 23.36
N MET A 52 -29.35 -1.32 24.54
CA MET A 52 -29.74 -0.10 25.24
C MET A 52 -28.54 0.75 25.64
N GLU A 53 -27.51 0.16 26.24
CA GLU A 53 -26.26 0.87 26.58
C GLU A 53 -25.56 1.40 25.32
N ALA A 54 -25.50 0.60 24.25
CA ALA A 54 -24.98 1.05 22.97
C ALA A 54 -25.72 2.30 22.44
N LEU A 55 -27.05 2.33 22.54
CA LEU A 55 -27.85 3.48 22.11
C LEU A 55 -27.67 4.70 23.03
N GLU A 56 -27.43 4.50 24.32
CA GLU A 56 -27.08 5.59 25.24
C GLU A 56 -25.75 6.22 24.88
N LEU A 57 -24.72 5.41 24.61
CA LEU A 57 -23.42 5.89 24.14
C LEU A 57 -23.53 6.68 22.83
N LEU A 58 -24.32 6.17 21.87
CA LEU A 58 -24.56 6.83 20.58
C LEU A 58 -25.34 8.16 20.69
N ARG A 59 -26.18 8.32 21.72
CA ARG A 59 -26.88 9.59 22.02
C ARG A 59 -26.00 10.56 22.81
N GLY A 60 -24.93 10.07 23.42
CA GLY A 60 -23.97 10.83 24.18
C GLY A 60 -23.06 11.70 23.32
N LYS A 61 -21.90 12.06 23.88
CA LYS A 61 -20.85 12.83 23.17
C LYS A 61 -19.84 11.94 22.43
N ASN A 62 -19.99 10.62 22.51
CA ASN A 62 -19.08 9.66 21.88
C ASN A 62 -19.31 9.65 20.37
N GLU A 63 -18.24 9.75 19.59
CA GLU A 63 -18.29 9.69 18.13
C GLU A 63 -17.74 8.35 17.67
N PHE A 64 -18.62 7.45 17.25
CA PHE A 64 -18.23 6.18 16.67
C PHE A 64 -18.16 6.26 15.15
N ASP A 65 -17.14 5.65 14.57
CA ASP A 65 -16.99 5.55 13.12
C ASP A 65 -17.70 4.31 12.56
N MET A 66 -17.85 3.27 13.37
CA MET A 66 -18.40 1.98 12.96
C MET A 66 -18.95 1.21 14.16
N ILE A 67 -20.01 0.42 13.91
CA ILE A 67 -20.53 -0.55 14.87
C ILE A 67 -20.27 -1.97 14.36
N ILE A 68 -19.82 -2.84 15.24
CA ILE A 68 -19.81 -4.28 15.04
C ILE A 68 -20.77 -4.87 16.06
N THR A 69 -21.77 -5.64 15.61
CA THR A 69 -22.69 -6.33 16.51
C THR A 69 -22.72 -7.81 16.19
N THR A 70 -22.93 -8.66 17.20
CA THR A 70 -23.11 -10.10 17.02
C THR A 70 -24.57 -10.49 16.96
N LEU A 71 -24.84 -11.79 16.81
CA LEU A 71 -26.20 -12.31 16.85
C LEU A 71 -26.81 -12.29 18.26
N HIS A 72 -25.96 -12.38 19.28
CA HIS A 72 -26.37 -12.49 20.68
C HIS A 72 -26.01 -11.20 21.42
N ILE A 73 -27.00 -10.34 21.62
CA ILE A 73 -26.93 -9.17 22.51
C ILE A 73 -28.02 -9.32 23.58
N GLU A 74 -27.75 -8.86 24.80
CA GLU A 74 -28.44 -9.37 26.00
C GLU A 74 -29.91 -8.96 26.14
N ASP A 75 -30.31 -7.83 25.56
CA ASP A 75 -31.57 -7.14 25.88
C ASP A 75 -32.52 -6.96 24.68
N MET A 76 -32.04 -7.13 23.43
CA MET A 76 -32.87 -7.01 22.23
C MET A 76 -32.32 -7.81 21.05
N HIS A 77 -33.09 -7.93 19.97
CA HIS A 77 -32.60 -8.59 18.76
C HIS A 77 -31.69 -7.63 17.95
N PRO A 78 -30.59 -8.10 17.33
CA PRO A 78 -29.64 -7.23 16.62
C PRO A 78 -30.25 -6.43 15.47
N THR A 79 -31.31 -6.93 14.82
CA THR A 79 -32.03 -6.18 13.78
C THR A 79 -32.89 -5.04 14.34
N VAL A 80 -33.41 -5.19 15.56
CA VAL A 80 -34.12 -4.12 16.27
C VAL A 80 -33.13 -3.06 16.70
N PHE A 81 -32.01 -3.47 17.28
CA PHE A 81 -30.89 -2.58 17.62
C PHE A 81 -30.41 -1.79 16.39
N ALA A 82 -30.10 -2.46 15.28
CA ALA A 82 -29.66 -1.80 14.06
C ALA A 82 -30.67 -0.77 13.54
N ARG A 83 -31.98 -1.03 13.67
CA ARG A 83 -33.02 -0.06 13.28
C ARG A 83 -32.99 1.19 14.14
N GLN A 84 -32.91 1.03 15.46
CA GLN A 84 -32.83 2.15 16.38
C GLN A 84 -31.55 2.97 16.17
N VAL A 85 -30.42 2.31 15.87
CA VAL A 85 -29.19 3.01 15.48
C VAL A 85 -29.40 3.83 14.19
N LYS A 86 -30.02 3.24 13.16
CA LYS A 86 -30.28 3.95 11.89
C LYS A 86 -31.25 5.12 12.03
N GLU A 87 -32.15 5.09 13.00
CA GLU A 87 -33.01 6.22 13.36
C GLU A 87 -32.19 7.39 13.96
N LEU A 88 -31.14 7.09 14.74
CA LEU A 88 -30.23 8.09 15.29
C LEU A 88 -29.23 8.61 14.25
N ASN A 89 -28.58 7.71 13.50
CA ASN A 89 -27.58 8.04 12.49
C ASN A 89 -27.67 7.07 11.30
N LYS A 90 -28.30 7.53 10.21
CA LYS A 90 -28.48 6.73 8.99
C LYS A 90 -27.15 6.32 8.33
N SER A 91 -26.12 7.17 8.43
CA SER A 91 -24.83 6.98 7.76
C SER A 91 -23.85 6.08 8.51
N LEU A 92 -24.05 5.83 9.81
CA LEU A 92 -23.13 5.02 10.60
C LEU A 92 -23.13 3.56 10.08
N PRO A 93 -21.99 3.01 9.64
CA PRO A 93 -21.92 1.64 9.18
C PRO A 93 -22.11 0.66 10.34
N ILE A 94 -22.99 -0.31 10.15
CA ILE A 94 -23.30 -1.35 11.13
C ILE A 94 -22.97 -2.69 10.49
N MET A 95 -21.96 -3.38 11.01
CA MET A 95 -21.59 -4.72 10.56
C MET A 95 -22.13 -5.77 11.52
N LEU A 96 -22.67 -6.85 10.97
CA LEU A 96 -23.06 -8.02 11.75
C LEU A 96 -21.95 -9.08 11.66
N LEU A 97 -21.49 -9.60 12.79
CA LEU A 97 -20.53 -10.69 12.87
C LEU A 97 -21.18 -11.92 13.49
N ALA A 98 -21.33 -12.99 12.71
CA ALA A 98 -21.94 -14.24 13.13
C ALA A 98 -20.87 -15.32 13.41
N TYR A 99 -21.08 -16.17 14.42
CA TYR A 99 -20.20 -17.30 14.72
C TYR A 99 -20.50 -18.54 13.87
N ASP A 100 -21.79 -18.86 13.66
CA ASP A 100 -22.19 -20.04 12.88
C ASP A 100 -23.07 -19.71 11.67
N ASN A 101 -22.93 -20.54 10.63
CA ASN A 101 -23.74 -20.53 9.44
C ASN A 101 -25.21 -20.88 9.68
N ARG A 102 -25.56 -21.65 10.72
CA ARG A 102 -26.96 -22.00 11.00
C ARG A 102 -27.73 -20.79 11.53
N GLU A 103 -27.19 -20.13 12.55
CA GLU A 103 -27.80 -18.93 13.13
C GLU A 103 -27.92 -17.79 12.11
N ARG A 104 -26.91 -17.62 11.24
CA ARG A 104 -27.01 -16.68 10.10
C ARG A 104 -28.16 -17.03 9.15
N LYS A 105 -28.31 -18.32 8.79
CA LYS A 105 -29.37 -18.74 7.86
C LYS A 105 -30.75 -18.46 8.45
N GLU A 106 -30.93 -18.71 9.74
CA GLU A 106 -32.18 -18.37 10.43
C GLU A 106 -32.44 -16.86 10.42
N LEU A 107 -31.42 -16.03 10.65
CA LEU A 107 -31.55 -14.58 10.58
C LEU A 107 -31.96 -14.10 9.18
N MET A 108 -31.31 -14.60 8.12
CA MET A 108 -31.62 -14.20 6.74
C MET A 108 -32.99 -14.67 6.25
N LEU A 109 -33.52 -15.76 6.81
CA LEU A 109 -34.84 -16.28 6.46
C LEU A 109 -35.97 -15.50 7.14
N ASN A 110 -35.72 -14.99 8.35
CA ASN A 110 -36.77 -14.46 9.22
C ASN A 110 -36.74 -12.93 9.37
N TYR A 111 -35.66 -12.26 8.98
CA TYR A 111 -35.50 -10.82 9.19
C TYR A 111 -34.92 -10.09 7.98
N ASP A 112 -35.26 -8.80 7.86
CA ASP A 112 -34.64 -7.91 6.90
C ASP A 112 -33.20 -7.58 7.32
N THR A 113 -32.24 -8.20 6.64
CA THR A 113 -30.81 -8.00 6.88
C THR A 113 -30.20 -6.87 6.07
N SER A 114 -30.97 -6.18 5.22
CA SER A 114 -30.48 -5.06 4.42
C SER A 114 -30.06 -3.84 5.27
N ILE A 115 -30.46 -3.83 6.54
CA ILE A 115 -30.11 -2.78 7.50
C ILE A 115 -28.64 -2.78 7.89
N PHE A 116 -27.99 -3.95 7.81
CA PHE A 116 -26.56 -4.08 8.04
C PHE A 116 -25.80 -3.70 6.77
N SER A 117 -24.72 -2.94 6.93
CA SER A 117 -23.84 -2.57 5.82
C SER A 117 -23.25 -3.81 5.15
N ARG A 118 -22.77 -4.76 5.97
CA ARG A 118 -22.37 -6.12 5.57
C ARG A 118 -22.53 -7.08 6.75
N ILE A 119 -22.61 -8.37 6.43
CA ILE A 119 -22.59 -9.48 7.39
C ILE A 119 -21.27 -10.22 7.22
N PHE A 120 -20.67 -10.72 8.28
CA PHE A 120 -19.46 -11.55 8.22
C PHE A 120 -19.64 -12.80 9.07
N ILE A 121 -18.87 -13.83 8.76
CA ILE A 121 -18.79 -15.04 9.60
C ILE A 121 -17.40 -15.10 10.21
N TRP A 122 -17.33 -15.16 11.54
CA TRP A 122 -16.10 -15.37 12.28
C TRP A 122 -15.56 -16.77 12.00
N GLY A 123 -14.30 -16.83 11.59
CA GLY A 123 -13.60 -18.08 11.28
C GLY A 123 -12.44 -18.39 12.22
N GLY A 124 -12.32 -17.67 13.35
CA GLY A 124 -11.14 -17.75 14.22
C GLY A 124 -9.92 -17.00 13.68
N ASP A 125 -10.10 -16.04 12.77
CA ASP A 125 -9.03 -15.25 12.16
C ASP A 125 -9.25 -13.76 12.39
N TYR A 126 -8.43 -13.14 13.25
CA TYR A 126 -8.51 -11.72 13.59
C TYR A 126 -8.28 -10.79 12.38
N HIS A 127 -7.60 -11.26 11.32
CA HIS A 127 -7.44 -10.48 10.09
C HIS A 127 -8.78 -10.14 9.44
N LEU A 128 -9.84 -10.90 9.73
CA LEU A 128 -11.20 -10.56 9.31
C LEU A 128 -11.65 -9.20 9.83
N LEU A 129 -11.40 -8.88 11.11
CA LEU A 129 -11.79 -7.58 11.66
C LEU A 129 -11.03 -6.43 10.99
N ILE A 130 -9.73 -6.62 10.75
CA ILE A 130 -8.92 -5.66 9.98
C ILE A 130 -9.55 -5.48 8.59
N GLY A 131 -9.95 -6.58 7.94
CA GLY A 131 -10.63 -6.56 6.66
C GLY A 131 -12.00 -5.85 6.69
N MET A 132 -12.78 -6.01 7.74
CA MET A 132 -14.06 -5.32 7.94
C MET A 132 -13.86 -3.81 8.06
N ILE A 133 -12.90 -3.39 8.90
CA ILE A 133 -12.51 -1.98 9.06
C ILE A 133 -12.07 -1.41 7.72
N LYS A 134 -11.18 -2.11 7.00
CA LYS A 134 -10.70 -1.65 5.70
C LYS A 134 -11.78 -1.65 4.63
N CYS A 135 -12.75 -2.55 4.69
CA CYS A 135 -13.89 -2.54 3.77
C CYS A 135 -14.70 -1.26 3.91
N VAL A 136 -14.92 -0.76 5.13
CA VAL A 136 -15.58 0.54 5.36
C VAL A 136 -14.70 1.68 4.84
N GLU A 137 -13.43 1.69 5.23
CA GLU A 137 -12.51 2.75 4.80
C GLU A 137 -12.38 2.80 3.27
N ASP A 138 -12.35 1.67 2.59
CA ASP A 138 -12.18 1.59 1.15
C ASP A 138 -13.39 2.17 0.42
N VAL A 139 -14.61 1.81 0.82
CA VAL A 139 -15.84 2.38 0.26
C VAL A 139 -15.92 3.89 0.49
N MET A 140 -15.57 4.36 1.69
CA MET A 140 -15.63 5.79 2.02
C MET A 140 -14.57 6.63 1.29
N ASN A 141 -13.42 6.04 0.97
CA ASN A 141 -12.29 6.78 0.39
C ASN A 141 -12.11 6.58 -1.12
N VAL A 142 -12.64 5.51 -1.72
CA VAL A 142 -12.30 5.09 -3.10
C VAL A 142 -12.44 6.23 -4.11
N LYS A 143 -13.52 7.02 -4.06
CA LYS A 143 -13.73 8.14 -4.99
C LYS A 143 -12.59 9.16 -4.90
N ASN A 144 -12.32 9.65 -3.69
CA ASN A 144 -11.29 10.67 -3.50
C ASN A 144 -9.89 10.12 -3.81
N ASP A 145 -9.58 8.91 -3.36
CA ASP A 145 -8.24 8.33 -3.52
C ASP A 145 -7.95 7.96 -5.00
N THR A 146 -8.95 7.54 -5.77
CA THR A 146 -8.83 7.32 -7.22
C THR A 146 -8.65 8.65 -7.97
N GLU A 147 -9.52 9.64 -7.74
CA GLU A 147 -9.49 10.93 -8.46
C GLU A 147 -8.26 11.78 -8.13
N SER A 148 -7.81 11.78 -6.86
CA SER A 148 -6.71 12.66 -6.42
C SER A 148 -5.31 12.07 -6.66
N ILE A 149 -5.14 10.75 -6.52
CA ILE A 149 -3.83 10.11 -6.49
C ILE A 149 -3.72 8.98 -7.53
N GLY A 150 -4.83 8.49 -8.09
CA GLY A 150 -4.83 7.37 -9.04
C GLY A 150 -4.78 6.00 -8.36
N VAL A 151 -5.21 5.90 -7.10
CA VAL A 151 -5.23 4.63 -6.35
C VAL A 151 -6.01 3.56 -7.11
N GLN A 152 -5.45 2.35 -7.21
CA GLN A 152 -6.08 1.26 -7.94
C GLN A 152 -7.19 0.56 -7.14
N VAL A 153 -8.07 -0.15 -7.84
CA VAL A 153 -9.22 -0.86 -7.27
C VAL A 153 -9.18 -2.35 -7.64
N ILE A 154 -9.43 -3.21 -6.68
CA ILE A 154 -9.74 -4.63 -6.90
C ILE A 154 -11.24 -4.80 -6.67
N ILE A 155 -11.94 -5.34 -7.66
CA ILE A 155 -13.37 -5.64 -7.55
C ILE A 155 -13.51 -7.10 -7.14
N LEU A 156 -14.13 -7.34 -5.99
CA LEU A 156 -14.44 -8.67 -5.47
C LEU A 156 -15.95 -8.88 -5.59
N VAL A 157 -16.40 -9.85 -6.38
CA VAL A 157 -17.82 -10.18 -6.55
C VAL A 157 -18.10 -11.52 -5.91
N GLU A 158 -18.73 -11.52 -4.75
CA GLU A 158 -19.04 -12.73 -3.99
C GLU A 158 -20.27 -12.49 -3.12
N ASP A 159 -21.32 -13.30 -3.34
CA ASP A 159 -22.59 -13.15 -2.63
C ASP A 159 -22.73 -14.10 -1.44
N ASN A 160 -21.84 -15.08 -1.32
CA ASN A 160 -21.80 -15.99 -0.19
C ASN A 160 -20.89 -15.45 0.91
N VAL A 161 -21.52 -15.11 2.04
CA VAL A 161 -20.89 -14.58 3.26
C VAL A 161 -19.68 -15.38 3.72
N ARG A 162 -19.74 -16.71 3.64
CA ARG A 162 -18.62 -17.56 4.06
C ARG A 162 -17.38 -17.32 3.21
N PHE A 163 -17.56 -17.18 1.91
CA PHE A 163 -16.45 -17.04 0.97
C PHE A 163 -15.78 -15.68 1.08
N TYR A 164 -16.53 -14.57 1.04
CA TYR A 164 -15.89 -13.26 1.18
C TYR A 164 -15.31 -13.03 2.58
N SER A 165 -15.90 -13.61 3.64
CA SER A 165 -15.32 -13.56 4.99
C SER A 165 -13.98 -14.32 5.06
N SER A 166 -13.78 -15.33 4.22
CA SER A 166 -12.50 -16.04 4.10
C SER A 166 -11.51 -15.38 3.13
N TYR A 167 -12.00 -14.71 2.08
CA TYR A 167 -11.15 -14.10 1.05
C TYR A 167 -10.58 -12.76 1.47
N LEU A 168 -11.39 -11.88 2.06
CA LEU A 168 -10.98 -10.54 2.43
C LEU A 168 -9.74 -10.51 3.33
N PRO A 169 -9.62 -11.33 4.40
CA PRO A 169 -8.40 -11.41 5.20
C PRO A 169 -7.14 -11.60 4.35
N ILE A 170 -7.17 -12.59 3.45
CA ILE A 170 -6.02 -12.93 2.61
C ILE A 170 -5.72 -11.82 1.60
N ILE A 171 -6.74 -11.30 0.93
CA ILE A 171 -6.56 -10.24 -0.08
C ILE A 171 -5.97 -9.00 0.58
N TYR A 172 -6.49 -8.58 1.75
CA TYR A 172 -5.94 -7.44 2.49
C TYR A 172 -4.51 -7.70 2.96
N THR A 173 -4.22 -8.88 3.52
CA THR A 173 -2.86 -9.23 3.96
C THR A 173 -1.84 -9.13 2.83
N GLU A 174 -2.16 -9.61 1.62
CA GLU A 174 -1.24 -9.48 0.49
C GLU A 174 -1.11 -8.04 -0.01
N ILE A 175 -2.19 -7.24 0.03
CA ILE A 175 -2.12 -5.80 -0.25
C ILE A 175 -1.22 -5.08 0.76
N PHE A 176 -1.32 -5.41 2.04
CA PHE A 176 -0.49 -4.77 3.08
C PHE A 176 0.99 -5.15 2.93
N LYS A 177 1.29 -6.43 2.67
CA LYS A 177 2.65 -6.87 2.36
C LYS A 177 3.22 -6.15 1.14
N GLN A 178 2.40 -5.96 0.10
CA GLN A 178 2.80 -5.17 -1.07
C GLN A 178 3.08 -3.72 -0.67
N ALA A 179 2.19 -3.07 0.07
CA ALA A 179 2.39 -1.70 0.54
C ALA A 179 3.68 -1.55 1.36
N GLN A 180 3.97 -2.47 2.29
CA GLN A 180 5.19 -2.49 3.08
C GLN A 180 6.46 -2.57 2.22
N ARG A 181 6.46 -3.43 1.19
CA ARG A 181 7.60 -3.53 0.26
C ARG A 181 7.87 -2.19 -0.42
N LEU A 182 6.82 -1.51 -0.86
CA LEU A 182 6.93 -0.19 -1.49
C LEU A 182 7.38 0.90 -0.53
N ILE A 183 7.04 0.82 0.75
CA ILE A 183 7.57 1.76 1.75
C ILE A 183 9.09 1.66 1.82
N ARG A 184 9.67 0.46 1.78
CA ARG A 184 11.12 0.26 1.86
C ARG A 184 11.86 0.91 0.69
N GLU A 185 11.25 0.92 -0.48
CA GLU A 185 11.76 1.61 -1.69
C GLU A 185 11.57 3.15 -1.66
N GLY A 186 10.79 3.70 -0.73
CA GLY A 186 10.47 5.13 -0.70
C GLY A 186 11.69 6.00 -0.37
N VAL A 187 11.91 7.03 -1.20
CA VAL A 187 13.10 7.91 -1.17
C VAL A 187 13.19 8.76 0.10
N ASN A 188 12.03 9.13 0.68
CA ASN A 188 11.95 9.89 1.92
C ASN A 188 10.67 9.56 2.71
N THR A 189 10.57 10.10 3.93
CA THR A 189 9.44 9.86 4.85
C THR A 189 8.08 10.24 4.26
N THR A 190 7.95 11.41 3.63
CA THR A 190 6.68 11.86 3.03
C THR A 190 6.21 10.93 1.91
N HIS A 191 7.15 10.49 1.07
CA HIS A 191 6.90 9.57 -0.03
C HIS A 191 6.47 8.18 0.48
N ARG A 192 7.10 7.71 1.56
CA ARG A 192 6.68 6.50 2.28
C ARG A 192 5.23 6.60 2.76
N TYR A 193 4.84 7.72 3.39
CA TYR A 193 3.45 7.95 3.83
C TYR A 193 2.45 7.98 2.68
N LEU A 194 2.79 8.60 1.55
CA LEU A 194 1.95 8.62 0.36
C LEU A 194 1.76 7.21 -0.21
N ARG A 195 2.83 6.40 -0.28
CA ARG A 195 2.78 5.01 -0.75
C ARG A 195 1.87 4.13 0.13
N MET A 196 1.86 4.33 1.44
CA MET A 196 0.91 3.63 2.33
C MET A 196 -0.55 3.94 1.99
N ARG A 197 -0.86 5.21 1.71
CA ARG A 197 -2.21 5.66 1.36
C ARG A 197 -2.65 5.14 -0.01
N ALA A 198 -1.69 4.97 -0.92
CA ALA A 198 -1.92 4.55 -2.29
C ALA A 198 -2.10 3.03 -2.47
N ARG A 199 -2.23 2.25 -1.37
CA ARG A 199 -2.61 0.82 -1.47
C ARG A 199 -3.89 0.63 -2.28
N PRO A 200 -3.99 -0.44 -3.09
CA PRO A 200 -5.23 -0.81 -3.75
C PRO A 200 -6.42 -0.90 -2.77
N LYS A 201 -7.58 -0.45 -3.24
CA LYS A 201 -8.85 -0.50 -2.50
C LYS A 201 -9.66 -1.71 -2.96
N ILE A 202 -10.35 -2.38 -2.05
CA ILE A 202 -11.21 -3.52 -2.39
C ILE A 202 -12.67 -3.05 -2.39
N LEU A 203 -13.38 -3.29 -3.50
CA LEU A 203 -14.83 -3.07 -3.60
C LEU A 203 -15.55 -4.42 -3.63
N LEU A 204 -16.19 -4.78 -2.52
CA LEU A 204 -17.01 -5.99 -2.41
C LEU A 204 -18.42 -5.74 -2.97
N CYS A 205 -18.73 -6.42 -4.06
CA CYS A 205 -20.03 -6.44 -4.73
C CYS A 205 -20.70 -7.82 -4.54
N THR A 206 -22.03 -7.84 -4.52
CA THR A 206 -22.82 -9.06 -4.29
C THR A 206 -23.77 -9.38 -5.43
N THR A 207 -23.89 -8.48 -6.41
CA THR A 207 -24.74 -8.64 -7.59
C THR A 207 -24.02 -8.21 -8.86
N TYR A 208 -24.55 -8.62 -10.01
CA TYR A 208 -24.00 -8.24 -11.32
C TYR A 208 -24.06 -6.74 -11.52
N GLU A 209 -25.18 -6.13 -11.12
CA GLU A 209 -25.46 -4.72 -11.29
C GLU A 209 -24.48 -3.88 -10.46
N GLU A 210 -24.28 -4.22 -9.18
CA GLU A 210 -23.29 -3.56 -8.31
C GLU A 210 -21.87 -3.66 -8.89
N ALA A 211 -21.50 -4.85 -9.38
CA ALA A 211 -20.18 -5.10 -9.93
C ALA A 211 -19.94 -4.30 -11.23
N TRP A 212 -20.95 -4.24 -12.11
CA TRP A 212 -20.88 -3.49 -13.35
C TRP A 212 -20.84 -1.98 -13.11
N GLU A 213 -21.66 -1.47 -12.18
CA GLU A 213 -21.62 -0.06 -11.79
C GLU A 213 -20.25 0.33 -11.21
N CYS A 214 -19.69 -0.50 -10.33
CA CYS A 214 -18.33 -0.28 -9.80
C CYS A 214 -17.27 -0.31 -10.91
N PHE A 215 -17.38 -1.25 -11.85
CA PHE A 215 -16.46 -1.35 -12.98
C PHE A 215 -16.52 -0.09 -13.84
N GLU A 216 -17.69 0.31 -14.32
CA GLU A 216 -17.84 1.49 -15.18
C GLU A 216 -17.31 2.77 -14.50
N LYS A 217 -17.64 2.93 -13.22
CA LYS A 217 -17.23 4.10 -12.45
C LYS A 217 -15.72 4.19 -12.24
N TYR A 218 -15.03 3.05 -12.10
CA TYR A 218 -13.61 3.01 -11.74
C TYR A 218 -12.73 2.36 -12.81
N LYS A 219 -13.23 2.17 -14.05
CA LYS A 219 -12.58 1.38 -15.12
C LYS A 219 -11.11 1.70 -15.37
N GLU A 220 -10.71 2.97 -15.27
CA GLU A 220 -9.33 3.38 -15.49
C GLU A 220 -8.36 2.93 -14.39
N TYR A 221 -8.90 2.69 -13.20
CA TYR A 221 -8.20 2.36 -11.95
C TYR A 221 -8.33 0.89 -11.55
N VAL A 222 -9.10 0.06 -12.28
CA VAL A 222 -9.24 -1.35 -11.93
C VAL A 222 -7.91 -2.08 -12.17
N LEU A 223 -7.40 -2.70 -11.11
CA LEU A 223 -6.20 -3.54 -11.12
C LEU A 223 -6.51 -4.97 -11.56
N GLY A 224 -7.65 -5.49 -11.13
CA GLY A 224 -8.14 -6.82 -11.47
C GLY A 224 -9.46 -7.14 -10.77
N ILE A 225 -10.07 -8.25 -11.16
CA ILE A 225 -11.40 -8.66 -10.69
C ILE A 225 -11.37 -10.11 -10.22
N ILE A 226 -11.92 -10.38 -9.04
CA ILE A 226 -12.14 -11.74 -8.51
C ILE A 226 -13.65 -11.92 -8.40
N ILE A 227 -14.22 -12.93 -9.07
CA ILE A 227 -15.68 -13.07 -9.20
C ILE A 227 -16.13 -14.50 -8.98
N ASP A 228 -17.22 -14.70 -8.24
CA ASP A 228 -17.98 -15.94 -8.30
C ASP A 228 -18.60 -16.11 -9.70
N ASN A 229 -18.71 -17.35 -10.19
CA ASN A 229 -19.39 -17.62 -11.45
C ASN A 229 -20.92 -17.57 -11.29
N ASN A 230 -21.43 -18.02 -10.15
CA ASN A 230 -22.85 -18.21 -9.92
C ASN A 230 -23.35 -17.20 -8.89
N PHE A 231 -24.01 -16.12 -9.31
CA PHE A 231 -24.56 -15.12 -8.40
C PHE A 231 -25.77 -14.41 -9.04
N LYS A 232 -26.37 -13.45 -8.35
CA LYS A 232 -27.58 -12.79 -8.85
C LYS A 232 -27.28 -11.81 -9.99
N LYS A 233 -28.08 -11.90 -11.07
CA LYS A 233 -28.17 -10.96 -12.18
C LYS A 233 -29.65 -10.68 -12.47
N GLY A 234 -30.04 -9.41 -12.50
CA GLY A 234 -31.44 -9.00 -12.62
C GLY A 234 -32.31 -9.54 -11.49
N GLY A 235 -31.75 -9.71 -10.28
CA GLY A 235 -32.43 -10.30 -9.13
C GLY A 235 -32.53 -11.83 -9.12
N HIS A 236 -32.21 -12.51 -10.23
CA HIS A 236 -32.28 -13.97 -10.37
C HIS A 236 -30.90 -14.61 -10.31
N ARG A 237 -30.79 -15.81 -9.72
CA ARG A 237 -29.53 -16.57 -9.69
C ARG A 237 -29.19 -17.02 -11.11
N ASP A 238 -28.02 -16.63 -11.60
CA ASP A 238 -27.52 -17.00 -12.93
C ASP A 238 -26.20 -17.77 -12.77
N PRO A 239 -26.16 -19.08 -13.09
CA PRO A 239 -24.97 -19.91 -12.93
C PRO A 239 -23.75 -19.46 -13.73
N GLU A 240 -23.92 -18.60 -14.73
CA GLU A 240 -22.86 -18.09 -15.60
C GLU A 240 -22.74 -16.55 -15.52
N ALA A 241 -23.27 -15.94 -14.45
CA ALA A 241 -23.18 -14.50 -14.24
C ALA A 241 -21.73 -14.00 -14.29
N GLY A 242 -20.79 -14.75 -13.70
CA GLY A 242 -19.37 -14.38 -13.67
C GLY A 242 -18.72 -14.45 -15.04
N LEU A 243 -18.96 -15.51 -15.81
CA LEU A 243 -18.50 -15.59 -17.21
C LEU A 243 -19.04 -14.43 -18.06
N LYS A 244 -20.32 -14.10 -17.91
CA LYS A 244 -20.95 -12.98 -18.64
C LYS A 244 -20.32 -11.64 -18.25
N LEU A 245 -20.06 -11.42 -16.96
CA LEU A 245 -19.41 -10.21 -16.47
C LEU A 245 -17.96 -10.13 -16.97
N ALA A 246 -17.22 -11.24 -16.91
CA ALA A 246 -15.85 -11.32 -17.41
C ALA A 246 -15.77 -10.99 -18.91
N ALA A 247 -16.65 -11.57 -19.72
CA ALA A 247 -16.73 -11.28 -21.15
C ALA A 247 -17.04 -9.81 -21.43
N ALA A 248 -18.00 -9.21 -20.71
CA ALA A 248 -18.36 -7.80 -20.85
C ALA A 248 -17.18 -6.87 -20.46
N VAL A 249 -16.51 -7.17 -19.35
CA VAL A 249 -15.33 -6.42 -18.91
C VAL A 249 -14.18 -6.54 -19.93
N LYS A 250 -13.90 -7.74 -20.44
CA LYS A 250 -12.83 -7.99 -21.41
C LYS A 250 -13.07 -7.33 -22.76
N ALA A 251 -14.33 -7.10 -23.13
CA ALA A 251 -14.68 -6.34 -24.33
C ALA A 251 -14.24 -4.87 -24.23
N GLU A 252 -14.30 -4.28 -23.03
CA GLU A 252 -13.86 -2.91 -22.75
C GLU A 252 -12.35 -2.83 -22.42
N LEU A 253 -11.85 -3.78 -21.63
CA LEU A 253 -10.48 -3.84 -21.12
C LEU A 253 -9.88 -5.23 -21.30
N LYS A 254 -9.31 -5.48 -22.50
CA LYS A 254 -8.78 -6.79 -22.91
C LYS A 254 -7.78 -7.40 -21.91
N ASP A 255 -6.84 -6.61 -21.42
CA ASP A 255 -5.71 -7.16 -20.66
C ASP A 255 -5.96 -7.23 -19.15
N ILE A 256 -7.18 -6.96 -18.68
CA ILE A 256 -7.43 -6.95 -17.23
C ILE A 256 -7.40 -8.38 -16.66
N PRO A 257 -6.71 -8.62 -15.54
CA PRO A 257 -6.75 -9.92 -14.88
C PRO A 257 -8.11 -10.19 -14.26
N ILE A 258 -8.69 -11.35 -14.56
CA ILE A 258 -9.97 -11.81 -14.00
C ILE A 258 -9.79 -13.24 -13.47
N LEU A 259 -10.25 -13.46 -12.24
CA LEU A 259 -10.29 -14.76 -11.59
C LEU A 259 -11.74 -15.18 -11.33
N ILE A 260 -12.18 -16.25 -11.99
CA ILE A 260 -13.51 -16.83 -11.80
C ILE A 260 -13.46 -17.96 -10.77
N GLN A 261 -14.21 -17.82 -9.69
CA GLN A 261 -14.36 -18.83 -8.65
C GLN A 261 -15.64 -19.62 -8.91
N THR A 262 -15.56 -20.95 -8.93
CA THR A 262 -16.72 -21.77 -9.24
C THR A 262 -16.65 -23.13 -8.57
N SER A 263 -17.80 -23.79 -8.43
CA SER A 263 -17.86 -25.22 -8.08
C SER A 263 -18.05 -26.11 -9.32
N ASP A 264 -18.28 -25.51 -10.50
CA ASP A 264 -18.47 -26.21 -11.77
C ASP A 264 -17.12 -26.63 -12.37
N GLN A 265 -16.91 -27.94 -12.48
CA GLN A 265 -15.68 -28.52 -13.05
C GLN A 265 -15.54 -28.31 -14.55
N THR A 266 -16.63 -27.97 -15.25
CA THR A 266 -16.64 -27.75 -16.70
C THR A 266 -16.24 -26.33 -17.10
N ILE A 267 -15.88 -25.47 -16.13
CA ILE A 267 -15.59 -24.06 -16.37
C ILE A 267 -14.36 -23.81 -17.23
N ALA A 268 -13.40 -24.73 -17.26
CA ALA A 268 -12.07 -24.49 -17.82
C ALA A 268 -12.13 -23.98 -19.26
N GLU A 269 -12.85 -24.69 -20.13
CA GLU A 269 -13.02 -24.29 -21.55
C GLU A 269 -13.74 -22.95 -21.71
N LYS A 270 -14.68 -22.63 -20.80
CA LYS A 270 -15.45 -21.37 -20.85
C LYS A 270 -14.61 -20.19 -20.37
N ALA A 271 -13.82 -20.38 -19.32
CA ALA A 271 -12.92 -19.37 -18.77
C ALA A 271 -11.80 -19.03 -19.75
N GLU A 272 -11.24 -20.04 -20.43
CA GLU A 272 -10.21 -19.85 -21.46
C GLU A 272 -10.75 -19.04 -22.66
N LYS A 273 -11.98 -19.30 -23.11
CA LYS A 273 -12.64 -18.54 -24.19
C LYS A 273 -12.80 -17.05 -23.89
N VAL A 274 -12.87 -16.66 -22.61
CA VAL A 274 -12.98 -15.26 -22.17
C VAL A 274 -11.66 -14.71 -21.61
N ASP A 275 -10.54 -15.43 -21.79
CA ASP A 275 -9.21 -15.03 -21.28
C ASP A 275 -9.21 -14.74 -19.77
N ALA A 276 -9.90 -15.59 -18.99
CA ALA A 276 -9.97 -15.50 -17.54
C ALA A 276 -9.34 -16.72 -16.87
N SER A 277 -8.66 -16.50 -15.73
CA SER A 277 -8.24 -17.58 -14.85
C SER A 277 -9.42 -18.09 -14.03
N TYR A 278 -9.32 -19.31 -13.49
CA TYR A 278 -10.37 -19.88 -12.67
C TYR A 278 -9.82 -20.63 -11.44
N LEU A 279 -10.64 -20.73 -10.39
CA LEU A 279 -10.39 -21.56 -9.21
C LEU A 279 -11.63 -22.34 -8.80
N PHE A 280 -11.40 -23.54 -8.26
CA PHE A 280 -12.46 -24.36 -7.72
C PHE A 280 -12.73 -24.05 -6.25
N LYS A 281 -13.95 -23.65 -5.91
CA LYS A 281 -14.38 -23.32 -4.53
C LYS A 281 -14.25 -24.49 -3.55
N ASN A 282 -14.30 -25.72 -4.06
CA ASN A 282 -14.15 -26.93 -3.25
C ASN A 282 -12.69 -27.40 -3.13
N SER A 283 -11.73 -26.69 -3.73
CA SER A 283 -10.32 -27.03 -3.64
C SER A 283 -9.81 -26.80 -2.21
N PRO A 284 -9.10 -27.77 -1.59
CA PRO A 284 -8.42 -27.53 -0.31
C PRO A 284 -7.31 -26.47 -0.43
N ARG A 285 -6.89 -26.14 -1.66
CA ARG A 285 -5.86 -25.13 -1.95
C ARG A 285 -6.45 -23.78 -2.38
N LEU A 286 -7.77 -23.60 -2.37
CA LEU A 286 -8.45 -22.39 -2.88
C LEU A 286 -7.80 -21.08 -2.42
N LEU A 287 -7.53 -20.96 -1.12
CA LEU A 287 -6.96 -19.76 -0.52
C LEU A 287 -5.48 -19.54 -0.92
N TYR A 288 -4.72 -20.63 -1.04
CA TYR A 288 -3.35 -20.61 -1.54
C TYR A 288 -3.30 -20.20 -3.02
N ASP A 289 -4.16 -20.76 -3.85
CA ASP A 289 -4.20 -20.50 -5.28
C ASP A 289 -4.73 -19.08 -5.57
N LEU A 290 -5.66 -18.57 -4.75
CA LEU A 290 -6.09 -17.17 -4.79
C LEU A 290 -4.91 -16.21 -4.55
N ARG A 291 -4.12 -16.49 -3.50
CA ARG A 291 -2.90 -15.73 -3.21
C ARG A 291 -1.91 -15.79 -4.37
N LYS A 292 -1.69 -16.98 -4.92
CA LYS A 292 -0.80 -17.17 -6.07
C LYS A 292 -1.25 -16.33 -7.27
N PHE A 293 -2.54 -16.37 -7.60
CA PHE A 293 -3.11 -15.55 -8.68
C PHE A 293 -2.85 -14.06 -8.46
N MET A 294 -3.09 -13.54 -7.25
CA MET A 294 -2.84 -12.12 -6.96
C MET A 294 -1.36 -11.76 -7.15
N MET A 295 -0.45 -12.60 -6.66
CA MET A 295 0.98 -12.37 -6.82
C MET A 295 1.41 -12.37 -8.29
N GLU A 296 0.87 -13.28 -9.10
CA GLU A 296 1.26 -13.43 -10.51
C GLU A 296 0.62 -12.37 -11.42
N HIS A 297 -0.61 -11.95 -11.13
CA HIS A 297 -1.40 -11.16 -12.09
C HIS A 297 -1.69 -9.72 -11.65
N PHE A 298 -1.69 -9.39 -10.36
CA PHE A 298 -1.93 -8.02 -9.89
C PHE A 298 -0.65 -7.17 -9.80
N GLY A 299 0.49 -7.70 -10.26
CA GLY A 299 1.77 -6.99 -10.23
C GLY A 299 2.37 -6.83 -8.83
N PHE A 300 2.00 -7.71 -7.90
CA PHE A 300 2.52 -7.71 -6.54
C PHE A 300 3.87 -8.44 -6.48
N GLY A 301 4.78 -7.97 -5.64
CA GLY A 301 6.15 -8.48 -5.58
C GLY A 301 6.97 -8.11 -6.81
N ASP A 302 8.08 -8.82 -6.99
CA ASP A 302 9.08 -8.53 -8.02
C ASP A 302 8.51 -8.66 -9.44
N PHE A 303 9.06 -7.92 -10.39
CA PHE A 303 8.76 -8.13 -11.80
C PHE A 303 9.52 -9.36 -12.26
N ILE A 304 8.79 -10.40 -12.64
CA ILE A 304 9.36 -11.61 -13.21
C ILE A 304 9.38 -11.44 -14.72
N LEU A 305 10.58 -11.23 -15.27
CA LEU A 305 10.81 -11.23 -16.71
C LEU A 305 10.84 -12.68 -17.18
N LYS A 306 9.97 -13.00 -18.15
CA LYS A 306 9.82 -14.33 -18.71
C LYS A 306 9.60 -14.30 -20.21
N THR A 307 9.92 -15.40 -20.86
CA THR A 307 9.57 -15.66 -22.25
C THR A 307 8.10 -16.08 -22.37
N PRO A 308 7.50 -16.04 -23.58
CA PRO A 308 6.12 -16.46 -23.82
C PRO A 308 5.77 -17.87 -23.33
N ASP A 309 6.75 -18.78 -23.35
CA ASP A 309 6.63 -20.16 -22.83
C ASP A 309 6.63 -20.24 -21.29
N GLY A 310 6.79 -19.12 -20.60
CA GLY A 310 6.72 -19.01 -19.14
C GLY A 310 8.06 -19.18 -18.42
N LYS A 311 9.17 -19.38 -19.12
CA LYS A 311 10.49 -19.50 -18.49
C LYS A 311 10.97 -18.16 -17.93
N GLU A 312 11.27 -18.12 -16.63
CA GLU A 312 11.88 -16.95 -15.96
C GLU A 312 13.30 -16.71 -16.52
N VAL A 313 13.54 -15.50 -17.04
CA VAL A 313 14.83 -15.08 -17.60
C VAL A 313 15.56 -14.11 -16.67
N ALA A 314 14.81 -13.28 -15.94
CA ALA A 314 15.36 -12.32 -14.98
C ALA A 314 14.29 -11.88 -13.98
N ARG A 315 14.71 -11.20 -12.92
CA ARG A 315 13.83 -10.67 -11.88
C ARG A 315 14.27 -9.28 -11.48
N ALA A 316 13.31 -8.37 -11.32
CA ALA A 316 13.56 -7.01 -10.86
C ALA A 316 12.66 -6.66 -9.67
N SER A 317 13.27 -6.37 -8.52
CA SER A 317 12.53 -5.97 -7.31
C SER A 317 12.05 -4.52 -7.37
N ASN A 318 12.79 -3.64 -8.07
CA ASN A 318 12.58 -2.20 -8.14
C ASN A 318 12.84 -1.61 -9.55
N LEU A 319 12.56 -0.32 -9.74
CA LEU A 319 12.71 0.35 -11.05
C LEU A 319 14.15 0.34 -11.60
N LYS A 320 15.16 0.43 -10.73
CA LYS A 320 16.57 0.43 -11.16
C LYS A 320 16.97 -0.94 -11.68
N GLU A 321 16.62 -1.98 -10.95
CA GLU A 321 16.82 -3.37 -11.40
C GLU A 321 16.05 -3.63 -12.69
N LEU A 322 14.81 -3.14 -12.82
CA LEU A 322 14.06 -3.30 -14.07
C LEU A 322 14.79 -2.65 -15.25
N ALA A 323 15.25 -1.41 -15.10
CA ALA A 323 16.02 -0.72 -16.15
C ALA A 323 17.35 -1.42 -16.47
N LYS A 324 17.98 -2.06 -15.49
CA LYS A 324 19.19 -2.87 -15.67
C LYS A 324 18.90 -4.15 -16.44
N GLU A 325 17.92 -4.93 -16.00
CA GLU A 325 17.57 -6.21 -16.62
C GLU A 325 17.02 -6.03 -18.04
N LEU A 326 16.29 -4.94 -18.31
CA LEU A 326 15.83 -4.59 -19.65
C LEU A 326 16.96 -4.44 -20.67
N LYS A 327 18.22 -4.22 -20.26
CA LYS A 327 19.37 -4.19 -21.18
C LYS A 327 19.77 -5.59 -21.67
N ASN A 328 19.44 -6.63 -20.89
CA ASN A 328 19.99 -7.97 -21.07
C ASN A 328 18.96 -9.00 -21.56
N ILE A 329 17.66 -8.75 -21.39
CA ILE A 329 16.63 -9.70 -21.81
C ILE A 329 16.52 -9.82 -23.34
N SER A 330 16.06 -10.97 -23.81
CA SER A 330 15.76 -11.20 -25.23
C SER A 330 14.62 -10.31 -25.74
N ASP A 331 14.62 -10.05 -27.05
CA ASP A 331 13.54 -9.34 -27.76
C ASP A 331 12.19 -10.03 -27.57
N GLU A 332 12.19 -11.36 -27.58
CA GLU A 332 10.99 -12.17 -27.36
C GLU A 332 10.35 -11.90 -25.98
N SER A 333 11.16 -11.85 -24.91
CA SER A 333 10.66 -11.52 -23.57
C SER A 333 10.17 -10.08 -23.51
N LEU A 334 10.90 -9.13 -24.10
CA LEU A 334 10.53 -7.73 -24.11
C LEU A 334 9.16 -7.51 -24.77
N LEU A 335 8.96 -8.10 -25.96
CA LEU A 335 7.71 -8.00 -26.71
C LEU A 335 6.56 -8.64 -25.94
N TYR A 336 6.76 -9.84 -25.38
CA TYR A 336 5.76 -10.50 -24.55
C TYR A 336 5.25 -9.62 -23.41
N HIS A 337 6.16 -8.95 -22.69
CA HIS A 337 5.77 -8.06 -21.59
C HIS A 337 5.15 -6.74 -22.05
N ALA A 338 5.61 -6.19 -23.17
CA ALA A 338 5.07 -4.97 -23.73
C ALA A 338 3.64 -5.17 -24.28
N GLU A 339 3.42 -6.23 -25.06
CA GLU A 339 2.10 -6.56 -25.64
C GLU A 339 1.07 -6.91 -24.56
N GLY A 340 1.47 -7.64 -23.51
CA GLY A 340 0.61 -7.98 -22.37
C GLY A 340 0.36 -6.84 -21.38
N ASN A 341 0.89 -5.63 -21.65
CA ASN A 341 0.84 -4.47 -20.77
C ASN A 341 1.42 -4.73 -19.36
N HIS A 342 2.33 -5.72 -19.23
CA HIS A 342 2.85 -6.19 -17.94
C HIS A 342 3.61 -5.08 -17.19
N PHE A 343 4.41 -4.27 -17.90
CA PHE A 343 5.12 -3.14 -17.29
C PHE A 343 4.15 -2.14 -16.65
N SER A 344 3.12 -1.72 -17.37
CA SER A 344 2.14 -0.74 -16.87
C SER A 344 1.37 -1.26 -15.65
N LYS A 345 1.02 -2.56 -15.63
CA LYS A 345 0.35 -3.22 -14.50
C LYS A 345 1.24 -3.24 -13.26
N TRP A 346 2.48 -3.66 -13.42
CA TRP A 346 3.44 -3.70 -12.32
C TRP A 346 3.72 -2.31 -11.74
N LEU A 347 3.84 -1.29 -12.59
CA LEU A 347 4.01 0.10 -12.16
C LEU A 347 2.77 0.64 -11.41
N LYS A 348 1.56 0.34 -11.89
CA LYS A 348 0.30 0.68 -11.18
C LYS A 348 0.24 0.06 -9.79
N ALA A 349 0.61 -1.21 -9.67
CA ALA A 349 0.68 -1.90 -8.38
C ALA A 349 1.73 -1.31 -7.41
N ARG A 350 2.71 -0.59 -7.96
CA ARG A 350 3.76 0.10 -7.20
C ARG A 350 3.48 1.57 -6.91
N THR A 351 2.30 2.06 -7.27
CA THR A 351 1.89 3.47 -7.13
C THR A 351 2.68 4.42 -8.06
N GLU A 352 3.27 3.87 -9.13
CA GLU A 352 3.97 4.60 -10.19
C GLU A 352 3.01 5.00 -11.31
N PHE A 353 1.91 5.65 -10.94
CA PHE A 353 0.76 5.88 -11.83
C PHE A 353 1.11 6.71 -13.06
N TRP A 354 1.93 7.76 -12.90
CA TRP A 354 2.34 8.61 -14.01
C TRP A 354 3.15 7.83 -15.05
N LEU A 355 4.17 7.08 -14.61
CA LEU A 355 5.00 6.26 -15.50
C LEU A 355 4.16 5.16 -16.16
N ALA A 356 3.29 4.50 -15.39
CA ALA A 356 2.39 3.48 -15.93
C ALA A 356 1.47 4.04 -17.04
N HIS A 357 0.93 5.24 -16.84
CA HIS A 357 0.07 5.92 -17.81
C HIS A 357 0.83 6.31 -19.09
N GLN A 358 2.05 6.82 -18.95
CA GLN A 358 2.91 7.15 -20.08
C GLN A 358 3.23 5.91 -20.91
N LEU A 359 3.57 4.78 -20.27
CA LEU A 359 3.89 3.54 -20.96
C LEU A 359 2.66 2.89 -21.63
N ARG A 360 1.49 2.93 -20.99
CA ARG A 360 0.26 2.30 -21.52
C ARG A 360 -0.24 2.93 -22.82
N ARG A 361 0.03 4.21 -23.07
CA ARG A 361 -0.42 4.91 -24.28
C ARG A 361 0.32 4.50 -25.55
N ARG A 362 1.41 3.75 -25.41
CA ARG A 362 2.32 3.41 -26.51
C ARG A 362 2.13 1.95 -26.86
N LYS A 363 1.82 1.66 -28.12
CA LYS A 363 1.72 0.30 -28.62
C LYS A 363 3.09 -0.14 -29.14
N VAL A 364 3.34 -1.44 -29.12
CA VAL A 364 4.54 -2.03 -29.74
C VAL A 364 4.63 -1.64 -31.22
N SER A 365 3.49 -1.51 -31.90
CA SER A 365 3.39 -1.05 -33.30
C SER A 365 3.88 0.38 -33.54
N ASP A 366 4.05 1.19 -32.50
CA ASP A 366 4.45 2.59 -32.62
C ASP A 366 5.98 2.74 -32.74
N PHE A 367 6.73 1.64 -32.60
CA PHE A 367 8.19 1.63 -32.60
C PHE A 367 8.75 1.02 -33.89
N ALA A 368 9.85 1.60 -34.39
CA ALA A 368 10.52 1.15 -35.60
C ALA A 368 11.23 -0.21 -35.44
N SER A 369 11.58 -0.59 -34.21
CA SER A 369 12.24 -1.86 -33.88
C SER A 369 12.04 -2.21 -32.41
N THR A 370 12.28 -3.49 -32.06
CA THR A 370 12.28 -3.95 -30.66
C THR A 370 13.35 -3.24 -29.83
N GLU A 371 14.49 -2.92 -30.44
CA GLU A 371 15.56 -2.17 -29.76
C GLU A 371 15.15 -0.72 -29.48
N ALA A 372 14.45 -0.05 -30.40
CA ALA A 372 13.91 1.27 -30.15
C ALA A 372 12.89 1.29 -28.99
N LEU A 373 12.06 0.24 -28.89
CA LEU A 373 11.16 0.04 -27.73
C LEU A 373 11.97 -0.13 -26.42
N ARG A 374 13.05 -0.91 -26.46
CA ARG A 374 13.93 -1.15 -25.31
C ARG A 374 14.56 0.14 -24.80
N GLU A 375 15.21 0.89 -25.70
CA GLU A 375 15.85 2.17 -25.37
C GLU A 375 14.85 3.18 -24.81
N GLU A 376 13.67 3.29 -25.41
CA GLU A 376 12.61 4.19 -24.94
C GLU A 376 12.09 3.79 -23.54
N LEU A 377 11.87 2.49 -23.29
CA LEU A 377 11.43 2.00 -21.98
C LEU A 377 12.48 2.30 -20.90
N ILE A 378 13.74 2.00 -21.18
CA ILE A 378 14.86 2.28 -20.27
C ILE A 378 14.98 3.79 -20.04
N GLY A 379 14.86 4.60 -21.10
CA GLY A 379 14.90 6.06 -21.04
C GLY A 379 13.76 6.63 -20.19
N ALA A 380 12.53 6.16 -20.35
CA ALA A 380 11.38 6.57 -19.56
C ALA A 380 11.54 6.22 -18.08
N ILE A 381 12.01 5.00 -17.77
CA ILE A 381 12.25 4.55 -16.39
C ILE A 381 13.37 5.37 -15.73
N ASN A 382 14.52 5.53 -16.41
CA ASN A 382 15.66 6.27 -15.87
C ASN A 382 15.34 7.76 -15.70
N GLY A 383 14.67 8.37 -16.68
CA GLY A 383 14.20 9.76 -16.57
C GLY A 383 13.26 9.95 -15.38
N TYR A 384 12.33 9.01 -15.16
CA TYR A 384 11.44 9.05 -14.01
C TYR A 384 12.17 8.87 -12.66
N ILE A 385 13.14 7.96 -12.58
CA ILE A 385 13.98 7.79 -11.38
C ILE A 385 14.73 9.10 -11.09
N GLN A 386 15.32 9.72 -12.10
CA GLN A 386 16.07 10.96 -11.96
C GLN A 386 15.17 12.13 -11.55
N ASP A 387 13.97 12.24 -12.14
CA ASP A 387 13.01 13.28 -11.77
C ASP A 387 12.51 13.13 -10.33
N ARG A 388 12.42 11.89 -9.81
CA ARG A 388 12.04 11.64 -8.42
C ARG A 388 13.14 11.91 -7.40
N SER A 389 14.40 11.68 -7.76
CA SER A 389 15.53 11.96 -6.87
C SER A 389 15.89 13.44 -6.84
N ARG A 390 15.53 14.21 -7.89
CA ARG A 390 15.78 15.65 -7.95
C ARG A 390 15.08 16.39 -6.82
N GLY A 391 15.85 17.18 -6.06
CA GLY A 391 15.34 18.06 -5.02
C GLY A 391 14.84 17.36 -3.75
N VAL A 392 15.12 16.06 -3.60
CA VAL A 392 14.78 15.28 -2.40
C VAL A 392 16.06 14.90 -1.66
N ILE A 393 16.06 15.10 -0.34
CA ILE A 393 17.12 14.59 0.53
C ILE A 393 16.82 13.12 0.85
N SER A 394 17.63 12.20 0.36
CA SER A 394 17.50 10.76 0.59
C SER A 394 18.57 10.21 1.52
N ASP A 395 18.39 9.01 2.05
CA ASP A 395 19.48 8.30 2.72
C ASP A 395 20.59 7.97 1.69
N PHE A 396 21.86 8.04 2.10
CA PHE A 396 22.99 7.73 1.23
C PHE A 396 23.06 6.23 0.92
N ASP A 397 23.16 5.94 -0.37
CA ASP A 397 23.38 4.61 -0.94
C ASP A 397 24.29 4.74 -2.16
N LYS A 398 25.43 4.02 -2.14
CA LYS A 398 26.52 4.14 -3.13
C LYS A 398 26.04 3.89 -4.56
N ASP A 399 25.19 2.88 -4.75
CA ASP A 399 24.72 2.47 -6.07
C ASP A 399 23.70 3.46 -6.66
N SER A 400 23.08 4.28 -5.81
CA SER A 400 22.07 5.27 -6.19
C SER A 400 22.56 6.70 -6.33
N PHE A 401 23.73 7.02 -5.77
CA PHE A 401 24.16 8.39 -5.58
C PHE A 401 24.67 9.00 -6.90
N ASP A 402 23.89 9.91 -7.49
CA ASP A 402 24.31 10.72 -8.63
C ASP A 402 25.24 11.85 -8.18
N LEU A 403 26.50 11.78 -8.62
CA LEU A 403 27.56 12.75 -8.31
C LEU A 403 27.27 14.18 -8.79
N PHE A 404 26.28 14.40 -9.65
CA PHE A 404 25.95 15.74 -10.18
C PHE A 404 24.72 16.38 -9.55
N ASN A 405 23.76 15.59 -9.07
CA ASN A 405 22.45 16.10 -8.64
C ASN A 405 21.98 15.59 -7.27
N SER A 406 22.73 14.70 -6.61
CA SER A 406 22.25 14.06 -5.37
C SER A 406 22.62 14.83 -4.13
N PHE A 407 21.64 14.97 -3.24
CA PHE A 407 21.84 15.49 -1.90
C PHE A 407 21.35 14.41 -0.92
N ALA A 408 22.28 13.74 -0.24
CA ALA A 408 21.96 12.60 0.61
C ALA A 408 22.34 12.85 2.07
N ARG A 409 21.85 11.99 2.96
CA ARG A 409 22.20 11.99 4.39
C ARG A 409 22.72 10.64 4.87
N ILE A 410 23.62 10.67 5.85
CA ILE A 410 24.06 9.54 6.63
C ILE A 410 23.65 9.80 8.08
N GLY A 411 22.93 8.85 8.70
CA GLY A 411 22.30 9.07 10.00
C GLY A 411 20.93 9.72 9.89
N GLY A 412 20.29 9.89 11.05
CA GLY A 412 19.03 10.56 11.30
C GLY A 412 19.22 11.93 11.95
N GLY A 413 18.34 12.28 12.89
CA GLY A 413 18.38 13.56 13.58
C GLY A 413 18.19 14.80 12.68
N SER A 414 18.64 15.95 13.18
CA SER A 414 18.64 17.22 12.45
C SER A 414 19.76 17.25 11.41
N LEU A 415 19.51 17.86 10.25
CA LEU A 415 20.52 18.09 9.21
C LEU A 415 21.35 19.36 9.47
N GLY A 416 20.93 20.23 10.39
CA GLY A 416 21.49 21.59 10.52
C GLY A 416 20.93 22.57 9.49
N GLY A 417 21.04 23.88 9.75
CA GLY A 417 20.47 24.96 8.96
C GLY A 417 21.13 25.12 7.59
N LYS A 418 22.45 24.95 7.48
CA LYS A 418 23.17 25.03 6.19
C LYS A 418 22.71 23.94 5.23
N ALA A 419 22.69 22.69 5.69
CA ALA A 419 22.25 21.57 4.87
C ALA A 419 20.75 21.65 4.55
N ARG A 420 19.90 22.05 5.51
CA ARG A 420 18.47 22.31 5.24
C ARG A 420 18.28 23.40 4.19
N GLY A 421 19.05 24.50 4.27
CA GLY A 421 19.00 25.58 3.29
C GLY A 421 19.40 25.12 1.89
N LEU A 422 20.51 24.40 1.75
CA LEU A 422 20.94 23.82 0.48
C LEU A 422 19.91 22.81 -0.07
N GLY A 423 19.39 21.93 0.79
CA GLY A 423 18.34 20.98 0.42
C GLY A 423 17.05 21.68 -0.03
N PHE A 424 16.66 22.78 0.65
CA PHE A 424 15.51 23.60 0.26
C PHE A 424 15.71 24.24 -1.11
N ILE A 425 16.86 24.87 -1.36
CA ILE A 425 17.19 25.44 -2.67
C ILE A 425 17.20 24.37 -3.76
N ASN A 426 17.79 23.20 -3.48
CA ASN A 426 17.78 22.07 -4.42
C ASN A 426 16.35 21.64 -4.76
N SER A 427 15.46 21.62 -3.75
CA SER A 427 14.04 21.34 -3.93
C SER A 427 13.33 22.39 -4.78
N LEU A 428 13.61 23.68 -4.57
CA LEU A 428 13.05 24.76 -5.39
C LEU A 428 13.50 24.68 -6.85
N ILE A 429 14.79 24.44 -7.09
CA ILE A 429 15.34 24.30 -8.45
C ILE A 429 14.62 23.18 -9.21
N ALA A 430 14.43 22.03 -8.56
CA ALA A 430 13.74 20.88 -9.11
C ALA A 430 12.24 21.16 -9.34
N ASN A 431 11.51 21.58 -8.30
CA ASN A 431 10.05 21.73 -8.33
C ASN A 431 9.57 22.83 -9.28
N TYR A 432 10.30 23.94 -9.36
CA TYR A 432 9.96 25.05 -10.25
C TYR A 432 10.64 24.97 -11.61
N LYS A 433 11.39 23.90 -11.87
CA LYS A 433 12.18 23.71 -13.10
C LYS A 433 12.98 24.97 -13.44
N VAL A 434 13.67 25.53 -12.45
CA VAL A 434 14.33 26.86 -12.55
C VAL A 434 15.29 26.92 -13.73
N ASN A 435 15.95 25.81 -14.06
CA ASN A 435 16.86 25.69 -15.20
C ASN A 435 16.19 25.86 -16.57
N ASN A 436 14.85 25.80 -16.63
CA ASN A 436 14.08 26.08 -17.85
C ASN A 436 13.69 27.57 -17.97
N LEU A 437 13.91 28.39 -16.94
CA LEU A 437 13.52 29.80 -16.93
C LEU A 437 14.54 30.68 -17.66
N ILE A 438 15.83 30.33 -17.60
CA ILE A 438 16.92 31.13 -18.17
C ILE A 438 17.70 30.28 -19.17
N LYS A 439 17.55 30.58 -20.46
CA LYS A 439 18.25 29.87 -21.52
C LYS A 439 19.76 30.07 -21.39
N GLY A 440 20.50 28.96 -21.35
CA GLY A 440 21.97 28.97 -21.29
C GLY A 440 22.57 29.12 -19.90
N VAL A 441 21.75 29.18 -18.84
CA VAL A 441 22.23 29.25 -17.44
C VAL A 441 21.74 28.02 -16.68
N THR A 442 22.68 27.27 -16.11
CA THR A 442 22.38 26.13 -15.24
C THR A 442 22.60 26.53 -13.79
N ILE A 443 21.55 26.49 -12.98
CA ILE A 443 21.59 26.67 -11.54
C ILE A 443 21.50 25.29 -10.90
N SER A 444 22.49 24.93 -10.08
CA SER A 444 22.52 23.67 -9.36
C SER A 444 23.07 23.85 -7.95
N VAL A 445 22.69 22.94 -7.07
CA VAL A 445 23.34 22.76 -5.78
C VAL A 445 24.35 21.63 -5.95
N PRO A 446 25.62 21.80 -5.54
CA PRO A 446 26.61 20.73 -5.60
C PRO A 446 26.13 19.50 -4.83
N SER A 447 26.41 18.32 -5.37
CA SER A 447 26.10 17.08 -4.68
C SER A 447 26.80 17.03 -3.33
N ALA A 448 26.06 16.62 -2.31
CA ALA A 448 26.56 16.61 -0.94
C ALA A 448 26.02 15.42 -0.16
N VAL A 449 26.82 14.97 0.81
CA VAL A 449 26.39 14.02 1.83
C VAL A 449 26.42 14.73 3.18
N VAL A 450 25.30 14.70 3.89
CA VAL A 450 25.12 15.34 5.19
C VAL A 450 25.19 14.29 6.27
N ILE A 451 26.05 14.48 7.26
CA ILE A 451 26.07 13.65 8.46
C ILE A 451 25.02 14.22 9.44
N GLY A 452 24.09 13.37 9.85
CA GLY A 452 23.01 13.72 10.78
C GLY A 452 23.53 14.00 12.19
N ALA A 453 22.77 14.81 12.95
CA ALA A 453 23.11 15.15 14.33
C ALA A 453 23.17 13.92 15.25
N ASP A 454 22.39 12.88 14.98
CA ASP A 454 22.41 11.64 15.75
C ASP A 454 23.77 10.93 15.71
N VAL A 455 24.52 11.06 14.60
CA VAL A 455 25.88 10.51 14.50
C VAL A 455 26.82 11.22 15.48
N PHE A 456 26.67 12.53 15.64
CA PHE A 456 27.42 13.30 16.62
C PHE A 456 27.03 12.89 18.04
N ASP A 457 25.73 12.76 18.32
CA ASP A 457 25.23 12.34 19.63
C ASP A 457 25.73 10.94 20.01
N SER A 458 25.69 9.98 19.06
CA SER A 458 26.24 8.64 19.26
C SER A 458 27.76 8.67 19.49
N PHE A 459 28.50 9.48 18.71
CA PHE A 459 29.94 9.62 18.90
C PHE A 459 30.30 10.19 20.28
N MET A 460 29.57 11.20 20.75
CA MET A 460 29.78 11.79 22.07
C MET A 460 29.53 10.75 23.17
N SER A 461 28.41 10.03 23.09
CA SER A 461 27.99 9.06 24.11
C SER A 461 28.86 7.81 24.14
N GLU A 462 29.28 7.27 23.00
CA GLU A 462 30.13 6.07 22.95
C GLU A 462 31.56 6.33 23.44
N ASN A 463 32.00 7.59 23.44
CA ASN A 463 33.33 7.98 23.89
C ASN A 463 33.33 8.73 25.23
N ASP A 464 32.17 8.84 25.91
CA ASP A 464 31.99 9.55 27.19
C ASP A 464 32.54 10.99 27.17
N LEU A 465 32.30 11.74 26.08
CA LEU A 465 32.93 13.04 25.83
C LEU A 465 32.14 14.23 26.39
N GLU A 466 30.89 14.07 26.83
CA GLU A 466 29.99 15.17 27.16
C GLU A 466 30.51 16.02 28.32
N ILE A 467 30.90 15.38 29.42
CA ILE A 467 31.41 16.08 30.61
C ILE A 467 32.73 16.78 30.30
N PHE A 468 33.60 16.14 29.52
CA PHE A 468 34.88 16.73 29.15
C PHE A 468 34.69 17.97 28.26
N ALA A 469 33.89 17.85 27.19
CA ALA A 469 33.65 18.92 26.22
C ALA A 469 32.93 20.13 26.83
N LEU A 470 32.11 19.93 27.87
CA LEU A 470 31.45 21.04 28.59
C LEU A 470 32.38 21.84 29.50
N ASN A 471 33.45 21.22 30.01
CA ASN A 471 34.31 21.82 31.03
C ASN A 471 35.67 22.30 30.50
N GLU A 472 36.15 21.73 29.40
CA GLU A 472 37.40 22.16 28.78
C GLU A 472 37.16 23.40 27.91
N THR A 473 38.05 24.39 27.99
CA THR A 473 37.98 25.64 27.21
C THR A 473 39.14 25.79 26.23
N ASP A 474 40.12 24.88 26.29
CA ASP A 474 41.24 24.82 25.36
C ASP A 474 40.87 24.00 24.11
N ASP A 475 40.65 24.69 22.99
CA ASP A 475 40.30 24.11 21.70
C ASP A 475 41.27 23.02 21.23
N LEU A 476 42.57 23.12 21.55
CA LEU A 476 43.56 22.12 21.13
C LEU A 476 43.38 20.82 21.90
N LYS A 477 43.07 20.90 23.20
CA LYS A 477 42.79 19.71 24.01
C LYS A 477 41.49 19.06 23.59
N ILE A 478 40.45 19.85 23.29
CA ILE A 478 39.18 19.36 22.75
C ILE A 478 39.44 18.62 21.44
N THR A 479 40.16 19.26 20.51
CA THR A 479 40.48 18.68 19.19
C THR A 479 41.25 17.37 19.32
N ASN A 480 42.32 17.32 20.12
CA ASN A 480 43.11 16.10 20.31
C ASN A 480 42.26 14.99 20.93
N LYS A 481 41.44 15.31 21.93
CA LYS A 481 40.57 14.32 22.57
C LYS A 481 39.56 13.71 21.59
N PHE A 482 39.01 14.51 20.67
CA PHE A 482 38.09 14.03 19.64
C PHE A 482 38.80 13.19 18.56
N ILE A 483 40.04 13.55 18.19
CA ILE A 483 40.84 12.77 17.22
C ILE A 483 41.25 11.42 17.82
N ASP A 484 41.62 11.40 19.10
CA ASP A 484 42.08 10.21 19.81
C ASP A 484 40.91 9.32 20.29
N ALA A 485 39.66 9.69 20.00
CA ALA A 485 38.50 8.93 20.44
C ALA A 485 38.47 7.56 19.74
N PRO A 486 38.40 6.44 20.50
CA PRO A 486 38.54 5.11 19.94
C PRO A 486 37.31 4.62 19.14
N TYR A 487 36.13 5.20 19.38
CA TYR A 487 34.89 4.73 18.78
C TYR A 487 34.32 5.73 17.78
N PHE A 488 33.96 5.24 16.60
CA PHE A 488 33.14 5.98 15.64
C PHE A 488 32.17 4.99 14.99
N PRO A 489 30.89 5.35 14.77
CA PRO A 489 29.87 4.40 14.33
C PRO A 489 30.24 3.68 13.02
N GLN A 490 30.39 2.35 13.08
CA GLN A 490 30.92 1.53 11.99
C GLN A 490 30.09 1.65 10.69
N ASN A 491 28.77 1.71 10.80
CA ASN A 491 27.86 1.91 9.67
C ASN A 491 28.08 3.25 8.94
N VAL A 492 28.50 4.29 9.67
CA VAL A 492 28.81 5.61 9.09
C VAL A 492 30.14 5.55 8.37
N ILE A 493 31.15 4.87 8.93
CA ILE A 493 32.46 4.64 8.28
C ILE A 493 32.28 3.93 6.94
N GLU A 494 31.48 2.86 6.91
CA GLU A 494 31.20 2.10 5.68
C GLU A 494 30.55 2.98 4.60
N LYS A 495 29.58 3.81 4.98
CA LYS A 495 28.92 4.75 4.04
C LYS A 495 29.86 5.84 3.56
N LEU A 496 30.67 6.43 4.43
CA LEU A 496 31.68 7.43 4.06
C LEU A 496 32.73 6.82 3.12
N SER A 497 33.19 5.60 3.40
CA SER A 497 34.10 4.86 2.52
C SER A 497 33.46 4.62 1.16
N GLY A 498 32.20 4.19 1.12
CA GLY A 498 31.44 4.03 -0.11
C GLY A 498 31.28 5.33 -0.91
N PHE A 499 31.14 6.47 -0.23
CA PHE A 499 31.13 7.79 -0.88
C PHE A 499 32.50 8.16 -1.46
N LEU A 500 33.58 7.89 -0.72
CA LEU A 500 34.96 8.14 -1.18
C LEU A 500 35.34 7.26 -2.37
N ASP A 501 34.80 6.05 -2.48
CA ASP A 501 35.03 5.19 -3.64
C ASP A 501 34.52 5.81 -4.96
N ILE A 502 33.39 6.54 -4.90
CA ILE A 502 32.73 7.10 -6.08
C ILE A 502 33.15 8.55 -6.36
N VAL A 503 33.60 9.29 -5.35
CA VAL A 503 33.98 10.70 -5.51
C VAL A 503 35.46 10.82 -5.84
N GLN A 504 35.74 11.16 -7.09
CA GLN A 504 37.10 11.32 -7.63
C GLN A 504 37.54 12.80 -7.70
N VAL A 505 36.96 13.67 -6.86
CA VAL A 505 37.24 15.11 -6.83
C VAL A 505 37.50 15.60 -5.40
N PRO A 506 38.17 16.75 -5.20
CA PRO A 506 38.40 17.31 -3.88
C PRO A 506 37.10 17.54 -3.10
N LEU A 507 37.11 17.19 -1.82
CA LEU A 507 35.96 17.36 -0.93
C LEU A 507 36.04 18.68 -0.16
N ALA A 508 34.92 19.39 -0.10
CA ALA A 508 34.73 20.51 0.81
C ALA A 508 33.89 20.04 2.01
N VAL A 509 34.52 20.00 3.20
CA VAL A 509 33.84 19.63 4.45
C VAL A 509 33.37 20.90 5.15
N ARG A 510 32.11 20.92 5.58
CA ARG A 510 31.50 22.05 6.31
C ARG A 510 30.69 21.55 7.48
N SER A 511 30.78 22.25 8.61
CA SER A 511 29.95 22.03 9.78
C SER A 511 28.82 23.07 9.87
N SER A 512 27.70 22.69 10.49
CA SER A 512 26.68 23.63 10.98
C SER A 512 26.77 23.68 12.50
N SER A 513 26.56 24.85 13.09
CA SER A 513 26.52 25.00 14.54
C SER A 513 25.11 25.35 15.03
N LEU A 514 24.77 24.88 16.22
CA LEU A 514 23.49 25.19 16.88
C LEU A 514 23.26 26.70 17.06
N LEU A 515 24.33 27.45 17.39
CA LEU A 515 24.27 28.91 17.59
C LEU A 515 24.00 29.68 16.28
N GLU A 516 24.47 29.15 15.14
CA GLU A 516 24.15 29.72 13.82
C GLU A 516 22.72 29.39 13.39
N ASP A 517 22.22 28.21 13.77
CA ASP A 517 20.97 27.64 13.27
C ASP A 517 19.73 27.97 14.14
N SER A 518 19.93 28.30 15.42
CA SER A 518 18.87 28.52 16.41
C SER A 518 19.00 29.90 17.07
N GLN A 519 18.84 30.98 16.30
CA GLN A 519 18.87 32.37 16.81
C GLN A 519 17.81 32.70 17.88
N PHE A 520 16.86 31.80 18.12
CA PHE A 520 15.73 31.98 19.05
C PHE A 520 15.70 30.95 20.19
N GLN A 521 16.71 30.09 20.35
CA GLN A 521 16.86 29.27 21.56
C GLN A 521 17.79 29.98 22.56
N PRO A 522 17.51 29.87 23.87
CA PRO A 522 18.39 30.42 24.90
C PRO A 522 19.76 29.76 24.90
#